data_AF-A0A9X7A4F4-F1
#
_entry.id   AF-A0A9X7A4F4-F1
#
_cell.length_a   1.000
_cell.length_b   1.000
_cell.length_c   1.000
_cell.angle_alpha   90.00
_cell.angle_beta   90.00
_cell.angle_gamma   90.00
#
_symmetry.space_group_name_H-M   'P 1'
#
loop_
_entity.id
_entity.type
_entity.pdbx_description
1 polymer ?
#
loop_
_entity_poly.entity_id
_entity_poly.type
_entity_poly.pdbx_seq_one_letter_code
_entity_poly.pdbx_strand_id
1 'polypeptide(L)'
;MKNRIQSKMLLTLVAGSALAITSLFSNDQKAFAWSDEDVHNQDHSTHHFIVNGSVKLIADNTNPAINKPTTLLNQFRDRWEQGLYDADHINPFYDTGTFMSHFYDPDTQTNYTGTSYPTARQSGAKYFNLASDFYKKGDFNNAFYYLGVSLHYFTDVTQPLHASNISNLDHNAPGYHSKFENYAESIQSQMTVPDSGLYNWISSTDPEAWIHQAAVQAKSVLPQVWNDTIINYFWQAAYSNYYSTMWKNEVKIPTLVQLNQAERETAGFIDMFFRVNGVEMPVTVYKENAFSGASEILGSGNYDYDQLVKGIGNDTISSIHISPSYQVTLFTDANYKGASTVLTDDVNDLGNFNHQVSSLKIVKISALK
;
A
#
# COMPACT_ATOMS: atom_id res chain seq x y z
N MET A 1 -11.54 -60.17 46.36
CA MET A 1 -10.19 -60.42 45.79
C MET A 1 -10.19 -59.92 44.36
N LYS A 2 -9.55 -58.76 44.11
CA LYS A 2 -9.36 -58.17 42.77
C LYS A 2 -7.94 -58.51 42.34
N ASN A 3 -7.76 -59.27 41.26
CA ASN A 3 -6.43 -59.54 40.72
C ASN A 3 -6.01 -58.43 39.76
N ARG A 4 -4.98 -57.69 40.21
CA ARG A 4 -4.10 -56.84 39.42
C ARG A 4 -3.32 -57.70 38.43
N ILE A 5 -3.20 -57.24 37.19
CA ILE A 5 -2.03 -57.54 36.36
C ILE A 5 -1.38 -56.19 36.06
N GLN A 6 -0.25 -55.94 36.73
CA GLN A 6 0.71 -54.92 36.37
C GLN A 6 1.65 -55.52 35.31
N SER A 7 1.85 -54.83 34.20
CA SER A 7 3.09 -54.92 33.44
C SER A 7 3.65 -53.51 33.28
N LYS A 8 4.68 -53.21 34.07
CA LYS A 8 5.55 -52.04 33.90
C LYS A 8 6.73 -52.43 32.99
N MET A 9 7.28 -51.39 32.37
CA MET A 9 8.52 -51.28 31.58
C MET A 9 8.29 -51.48 30.07
N LEU A 10 8.62 -50.51 29.20
CA LEU A 10 9.84 -49.71 29.20
C LEU A 10 9.59 -48.28 28.70
N LEU A 11 10.05 -47.31 29.50
CA LEU A 11 10.12 -45.88 29.20
C LEU A 11 11.51 -45.61 28.60
N THR A 12 11.65 -45.52 27.27
CA THR A 12 12.82 -44.93 26.58
C THR A 12 12.61 -44.93 25.07
N LEU A 13 12.19 -43.80 24.50
CA LEU A 13 12.88 -43.09 23.39
C LEU A 13 12.15 -41.76 23.10
N VAL A 14 12.16 -40.84 24.06
CA VAL A 14 11.91 -39.41 23.81
C VAL A 14 13.27 -38.80 23.49
N ALA A 15 13.60 -38.66 22.20
CA ALA A 15 14.69 -37.81 21.69
C ALA A 15 14.83 -37.78 20.15
N GLY A 16 13.96 -38.47 19.37
CA GLY A 16 14.14 -38.59 17.91
C GLY A 16 13.21 -37.75 17.03
N SER A 17 12.09 -37.25 17.55
CA SER A 17 11.02 -36.65 16.73
C SER A 17 10.86 -35.13 16.91
N ALA A 18 11.52 -34.51 17.89
CA ALA A 18 11.52 -33.06 18.03
C ALA A 18 12.58 -32.38 17.14
N LEU A 19 13.67 -33.07 16.81
CA LEU A 19 14.76 -32.55 15.96
C LEU A 19 14.48 -32.64 14.45
N ALA A 20 13.57 -33.52 14.02
CA ALA A 20 13.18 -33.66 12.61
C ALA A 20 12.09 -32.66 12.18
N ILE A 21 11.34 -32.09 13.13
CA ILE A 21 10.36 -31.04 12.84
C ILE A 21 11.09 -29.72 12.58
N THR A 22 12.14 -29.41 13.35
CA THR A 22 12.92 -28.17 13.17
C THR A 22 13.71 -28.13 11.85
N SER A 23 14.07 -29.27 11.26
CA SER A 23 14.84 -29.31 10.01
C SER A 23 14.00 -29.29 8.74
N LEU A 24 12.67 -29.42 8.83
CA LEU A 24 11.76 -29.28 7.67
C LEU A 24 11.27 -27.83 7.49
N PHE A 25 11.49 -26.97 8.48
CA PHE A 25 11.06 -25.57 8.48
C PHE A 25 12.24 -24.57 8.58
N SER A 26 13.48 -25.04 8.40
CA SER A 26 14.70 -24.22 8.48
C SER A 26 15.12 -23.62 7.13
N ASN A 27 14.18 -22.98 6.44
CA ASN A 27 14.48 -21.90 5.50
C ASN A 27 13.58 -20.75 5.95
N ASP A 28 14.14 -19.58 6.24
CA ASP A 28 13.45 -18.40 6.75
C ASP A 28 12.04 -18.22 6.15
N GLN A 29 11.01 -18.70 6.85
CA GLN A 29 9.60 -18.51 6.48
C GLN A 29 9.15 -17.22 7.16
N LYS A 30 9.51 -16.09 6.56
CA LYS A 30 8.92 -14.81 6.92
C LYS A 30 7.43 -14.90 6.64
N ALA A 31 6.61 -14.64 7.66
CA ALA A 31 5.21 -14.34 7.47
C ALA A 31 5.17 -12.91 6.97
N PHE A 32 5.05 -12.73 5.66
CA PHE A 32 4.69 -11.44 5.09
C PHE A 32 3.18 -11.27 5.23
N ALA A 33 2.69 -10.05 5.03
CA ALA A 33 1.26 -9.85 4.91
C ALA A 33 0.76 -10.36 3.55
N TRP A 34 -0.15 -9.67 2.86
CA TRP A 34 -0.25 -9.91 1.40
C TRP A 34 1.18 -9.93 0.80
N SER A 35 1.46 -10.74 -0.22
CA SER A 35 2.86 -10.86 -0.66
C SER A 35 3.42 -9.50 -1.11
N ASP A 36 4.70 -9.27 -0.86
CA ASP A 36 5.39 -8.04 -1.27
C ASP A 36 6.84 -8.29 -1.69
N GLU A 37 7.07 -9.30 -2.53
CA GLU A 37 8.42 -9.81 -2.82
C GLU A 37 9.20 -8.94 -3.81
N ASP A 38 8.54 -8.02 -4.52
CA ASP A 38 9.15 -7.11 -5.50
C ASP A 38 8.53 -5.71 -5.44
N VAL A 39 9.37 -4.70 -5.21
CA VAL A 39 8.98 -3.29 -5.05
C VAL A 39 8.26 -2.70 -6.27
N HIS A 40 8.54 -3.16 -7.48
CA HIS A 40 8.00 -2.56 -8.71
C HIS A 40 7.17 -3.54 -9.56
N ASN A 41 6.94 -4.76 -9.08
CA ASN A 41 6.29 -5.81 -9.85
C ASN A 41 5.10 -6.45 -9.13
N GLN A 42 3.90 -6.02 -9.52
CA GLN A 42 2.64 -6.57 -9.00
C GLN A 42 2.50 -8.08 -9.18
N ASP A 43 3.14 -8.71 -10.18
CA ASP A 43 3.03 -10.16 -10.37
C ASP A 43 3.70 -10.96 -9.24
N HIS A 44 4.48 -10.26 -8.39
CA HIS A 44 5.17 -10.80 -7.20
C HIS A 44 4.85 -9.98 -5.94
N SER A 45 3.76 -9.20 -5.95
CA SER A 45 3.31 -8.44 -4.78
C SER A 45 1.80 -8.23 -4.84
N THR A 46 1.06 -8.91 -3.96
CA THR A 46 -0.37 -8.70 -3.78
C THR A 46 -0.67 -7.30 -3.22
N HIS A 47 0.20 -6.71 -2.40
CA HIS A 47 0.07 -5.30 -1.99
C HIS A 47 0.10 -4.37 -3.21
N HIS A 48 1.11 -4.52 -4.06
CA HIS A 48 1.28 -3.70 -5.26
C HIS A 48 0.14 -3.91 -6.26
N PHE A 49 -0.34 -5.15 -6.41
CA PHE A 49 -1.52 -5.48 -7.20
C PHE A 49 -2.76 -4.68 -6.73
N ILE A 50 -3.08 -4.73 -5.43
CA ILE A 50 -4.23 -4.02 -4.87
C ILE A 50 -4.10 -2.51 -5.06
N VAL A 51 -2.93 -1.92 -4.77
CA VAL A 51 -2.71 -0.48 -4.90
C VAL A 51 -2.75 -0.04 -6.36
N ASN A 52 -2.21 -0.82 -7.31
CA ASN A 52 -2.32 -0.53 -8.74
C ASN A 52 -3.76 -0.54 -9.24
N GLY A 53 -4.53 -1.57 -8.89
CA GLY A 53 -5.95 -1.63 -9.22
C GLY A 53 -6.70 -0.43 -8.65
N SER A 54 -6.36 -0.02 -7.42
CA SER A 54 -6.91 1.17 -6.78
C SER A 54 -6.62 2.47 -7.54
N VAL A 55 -5.36 2.69 -7.93
CA VAL A 55 -4.95 3.85 -8.74
C VAL A 55 -5.66 3.86 -10.10
N LYS A 56 -5.86 2.68 -10.70
CA LYS A 56 -6.63 2.54 -11.95
C LYS A 56 -8.10 2.89 -11.75
N LEU A 57 -8.74 2.44 -10.66
CA LEU A 57 -10.13 2.81 -10.35
C LEU A 57 -10.31 4.33 -10.17
N ILE A 58 -9.34 4.98 -9.53
CA ILE A 58 -9.31 6.44 -9.38
C ILE A 58 -9.17 7.10 -10.76
N ALA A 59 -8.26 6.63 -11.60
CA ALA A 59 -8.00 7.17 -12.93
C ALA A 59 -9.21 7.03 -13.87
N ASP A 60 -9.87 5.87 -13.86
CA ASP A 60 -11.02 5.56 -14.71
C ASP A 60 -12.33 6.22 -14.19
N ASN A 61 -12.30 6.87 -13.03
CA ASN A 61 -13.47 7.52 -12.47
C ASN A 61 -13.86 8.76 -13.30
N THR A 62 -15.16 8.93 -13.56
CA THR A 62 -15.67 10.06 -14.35
C THR A 62 -15.80 11.36 -13.57
N ASN A 63 -15.75 11.31 -12.23
CA ASN A 63 -15.78 12.49 -11.38
C ASN A 63 -14.39 13.14 -11.31
N PRO A 64 -14.22 14.38 -11.80
CA PRO A 64 -12.93 15.06 -11.78
C PRO A 64 -12.35 15.27 -10.38
N ALA A 65 -13.19 15.35 -9.34
CA ALA A 65 -12.68 15.47 -7.97
C ALA A 65 -11.96 14.20 -7.51
N ILE A 66 -12.36 13.05 -8.04
CA ILE A 66 -11.80 11.74 -7.71
C ILE A 66 -10.60 11.42 -8.60
N ASN A 67 -10.63 11.70 -9.90
CA ASN A 67 -9.57 11.28 -10.82
C ASN A 67 -8.36 12.24 -10.89
N LYS A 68 -8.49 13.50 -10.45
CA LYS A 68 -7.39 14.48 -10.42
C LYS A 68 -6.10 14.01 -9.71
N PRO A 69 -6.15 13.26 -8.60
CA PRO A 69 -4.95 12.76 -7.94
C PRO A 69 -4.09 11.82 -8.79
N THR A 70 -4.66 11.21 -9.84
CA THR A 70 -3.94 10.23 -10.68
C THR A 70 -2.63 10.78 -11.23
N THR A 71 -2.56 12.06 -11.57
CA THR A 71 -1.31 12.69 -12.03
C THR A 71 -0.22 12.61 -10.96
N LEU A 72 -0.53 12.99 -9.71
CA LEU A 72 0.44 12.93 -8.61
C LEU A 72 0.79 11.50 -8.22
N LEU A 73 -0.21 10.60 -8.20
CA LEU A 73 0.00 9.18 -7.92
C LEU A 73 0.95 8.52 -8.93
N ASN A 74 0.83 8.87 -10.22
CA ASN A 74 1.74 8.37 -11.25
C ASN A 74 3.11 9.05 -11.18
N GLN A 75 3.16 10.35 -10.93
CA GLN A 75 4.41 11.10 -10.84
C GLN A 75 5.31 10.58 -9.71
N PHE A 76 4.71 10.28 -8.55
CA PHE A 76 5.42 9.78 -7.37
C PHE A 76 5.27 8.27 -7.17
N ARG A 77 5.05 7.52 -8.26
CA ARG A 77 4.88 6.06 -8.27
C ARG A 77 5.99 5.34 -7.52
N ASP A 78 7.23 5.55 -7.92
CA ASP A 78 8.40 4.93 -7.28
C ASP A 78 8.45 5.17 -5.77
N ARG A 79 7.90 6.28 -5.27
CA ARG A 79 7.93 6.63 -3.85
C ARG A 79 6.93 5.82 -3.05
N TRP A 80 5.67 5.77 -3.48
CA TRP A 80 4.68 4.98 -2.76
C TRP A 80 4.89 3.48 -2.94
N GLU A 81 5.43 3.04 -4.08
CA GLU A 81 5.86 1.65 -4.30
C GLU A 81 6.97 1.24 -3.31
N GLN A 82 8.00 2.08 -3.14
CA GLN A 82 9.05 1.81 -2.16
C GLN A 82 8.52 1.78 -0.72
N GLY A 83 7.62 2.71 -0.38
CA GLY A 83 7.03 2.75 0.95
C GLY A 83 6.16 1.54 1.26
N LEU A 84 5.45 1.01 0.25
CA LEU A 84 4.68 -0.22 0.33
C LEU A 84 5.64 -1.39 0.66
N TYR A 85 6.63 -1.62 -0.20
CA TYR A 85 7.66 -2.66 -0.04
C TYR A 85 8.40 -2.61 1.30
N ASP A 86 8.87 -1.43 1.70
CA ASP A 86 9.69 -1.28 2.90
C ASP A 86 8.95 -1.71 4.18
N ALA A 87 7.61 -1.67 4.19
CA ALA A 87 6.81 -2.00 5.36
C ALA A 87 7.05 -3.43 5.89
N ASP A 88 7.38 -4.36 4.98
CA ASP A 88 7.69 -5.77 5.28
C ASP A 88 9.19 -6.08 5.36
N HIS A 89 10.04 -5.13 4.96
CA HIS A 89 11.45 -5.40 4.69
C HIS A 89 12.42 -4.71 5.63
N ILE A 90 12.04 -3.58 6.24
CA ILE A 90 12.95 -2.79 7.08
C ILE A 90 12.34 -2.39 8.43
N ASN A 91 13.23 -2.15 9.40
CA ASN A 91 12.84 -1.52 10.66
C ASN A 91 12.54 -0.02 10.45
N PRO A 92 11.55 0.54 11.14
CA PRO A 92 10.79 -0.07 12.24
C PRO A 92 9.52 -0.83 11.80
N PHE A 93 9.22 -0.93 10.51
CA PHE A 93 7.89 -1.30 10.01
C PHE A 93 7.52 -2.78 10.18
N TYR A 94 8.47 -3.69 9.99
CA TYR A 94 8.26 -5.13 10.18
C TYR A 94 8.49 -5.64 11.62
N ASP A 95 8.64 -4.71 12.58
CA ASP A 95 8.79 -4.99 14.01
C ASP A 95 9.93 -6.00 14.33
N THR A 96 11.10 -5.81 13.73
CA THR A 96 12.24 -6.74 13.84
C THR A 96 11.88 -8.19 13.46
N GLY A 97 11.06 -8.34 12.42
CA GLY A 97 10.60 -9.62 11.88
C GLY A 97 9.45 -10.26 12.65
N THR A 98 8.82 -9.55 13.59
CA THR A 98 7.62 -10.04 14.28
C THR A 98 6.33 -9.67 13.57
N PHE A 99 6.34 -8.61 12.75
CA PHE A 99 5.17 -8.11 12.02
C PHE A 99 3.95 -7.79 12.93
N MET A 100 4.16 -7.58 14.23
CA MET A 100 3.07 -7.29 15.18
C MET A 100 2.19 -6.12 14.75
N SER A 101 2.78 -5.10 14.14
CA SER A 101 2.09 -3.92 13.66
C SER A 101 1.26 -4.16 12.39
N HIS A 102 1.37 -5.32 11.74
CA HIS A 102 0.63 -5.69 10.53
C HIS A 102 -0.71 -6.36 10.85
N PHE A 103 -0.99 -6.62 12.13
CA PHE A 103 -2.21 -7.26 12.59
C PHE A 103 -3.10 -6.28 13.35
N TYR A 104 -4.42 -6.45 13.18
CA TYR A 104 -5.42 -5.71 13.93
C TYR A 104 -6.75 -6.45 13.93
N ASP A 105 -7.15 -6.96 15.10
CA ASP A 105 -8.51 -7.47 15.29
C ASP A 105 -9.45 -6.31 15.69
N PRO A 106 -10.51 -6.01 14.92
CA PRO A 106 -11.43 -4.92 15.21
C PRO A 106 -12.28 -5.14 16.47
N ASP A 107 -12.54 -6.37 16.89
CA ASP A 107 -13.36 -6.67 18.06
C ASP A 107 -12.57 -6.44 19.36
N THR A 108 -11.32 -6.92 19.40
CA THR A 108 -10.46 -6.76 20.58
C THR A 108 -9.64 -5.47 20.55
N GLN A 109 -9.48 -4.88 19.37
CA GLN A 109 -8.62 -3.74 19.07
C GLN A 109 -7.14 -4.00 19.40
N THR A 110 -6.68 -5.23 19.18
CA THR A 110 -5.31 -5.68 19.45
C THR A 110 -4.68 -6.39 18.26
N ASN A 111 -3.35 -6.47 18.24
CA ASN A 111 -2.62 -7.40 17.37
C ASN A 111 -2.60 -8.82 17.95
N TYR A 112 -1.92 -9.74 17.27
CA TYR A 112 -1.90 -11.18 17.61
C TYR A 112 -1.23 -11.51 18.95
N THR A 113 -0.49 -10.57 19.55
CA THR A 113 0.09 -10.71 20.90
C THR A 113 -0.88 -10.25 22.00
N GLY A 114 -2.06 -9.75 21.64
CA GLY A 114 -3.03 -9.18 22.59
C GLY A 114 -2.68 -7.76 23.04
N THR A 115 -1.74 -7.09 22.37
CA THR A 115 -1.39 -5.69 22.68
C THR A 115 -2.17 -4.73 21.78
N SER A 116 -2.59 -3.61 22.35
CA SER A 116 -3.30 -2.54 21.64
C SER A 116 -2.36 -1.53 20.99
N TYR A 117 -1.04 -1.75 21.01
CA TYR A 117 -0.02 -0.98 20.30
C TYR A 117 1.29 -1.76 20.20
N PRO A 118 1.97 -1.77 19.03
CA PRO A 118 1.50 -1.24 17.75
C PRO A 118 0.48 -2.20 17.09
N THR A 119 -0.52 -1.67 16.39
CA THR A 119 -1.46 -2.44 15.55
C THR A 119 -1.54 -1.83 14.16
N ALA A 120 -2.07 -2.56 13.16
CA ALA A 120 -2.19 -2.04 11.80
C ALA A 120 -3.03 -0.77 11.73
N ARG A 121 -4.08 -0.67 12.56
CA ARG A 121 -4.88 0.55 12.74
C ARG A 121 -4.04 1.76 13.14
N GLN A 122 -3.22 1.61 14.17
CA GLN A 122 -2.42 2.73 14.69
C GLN A 122 -1.23 3.06 13.79
N SER A 123 -0.54 2.03 13.29
CA SER A 123 0.62 2.21 12.40
C SER A 123 0.19 2.81 11.06
N GLY A 124 -0.86 2.28 10.44
CA GLY A 124 -1.43 2.86 9.21
C GLY A 124 -1.84 4.32 9.41
N ALA A 125 -2.59 4.63 10.47
CA ALA A 125 -2.98 6.02 10.75
C ALA A 125 -1.80 6.95 11.06
N LYS A 126 -0.77 6.47 11.76
CA LYS A 126 0.47 7.22 12.02
C LYS A 126 1.13 7.62 10.71
N TYR A 127 1.32 6.68 9.78
CA TYR A 127 2.00 6.98 8.51
C TYR A 127 1.12 7.76 7.54
N PHE A 128 -0.21 7.58 7.57
CA PHE A 128 -1.15 8.45 6.87
C PHE A 128 -0.99 9.92 7.29
N ASN A 129 -0.96 10.18 8.60
CA ASN A 129 -0.81 11.54 9.13
C ASN A 129 0.58 12.11 8.84
N LEU A 130 1.63 11.29 8.94
CA LEU A 130 2.98 11.71 8.57
C LEU A 130 3.08 12.06 7.07
N ALA A 131 2.48 11.25 6.21
CA ALA A 131 2.36 11.54 4.78
C ALA A 131 1.61 12.86 4.54
N SER A 132 0.50 13.09 5.24
CA SER A 132 -0.27 14.34 5.18
C SER A 132 0.58 15.55 5.58
N ASP A 133 1.38 15.43 6.65
CA ASP A 133 2.26 16.51 7.10
C ASP A 133 3.35 16.86 6.08
N PHE A 134 3.96 15.85 5.44
CA PHE A 134 4.91 16.09 4.35
C PHE A 134 4.24 16.67 3.12
N TYR A 135 3.04 16.19 2.77
CA TYR A 135 2.26 16.68 1.64
C TYR A 135 1.96 18.17 1.78
N LYS A 136 1.47 18.59 2.97
CA LYS A 136 1.17 19.99 3.28
C LYS A 136 2.41 20.89 3.28
N LYS A 137 3.62 20.32 3.44
CA LYS A 137 4.91 21.03 3.34
C LYS A 137 5.47 21.05 1.91
N GLY A 138 4.82 20.41 0.95
CA GLY A 138 5.29 20.26 -0.43
C GLY A 138 6.45 19.26 -0.58
N ASP A 139 6.72 18.44 0.42
CA ASP A 139 7.71 17.36 0.34
C ASP A 139 7.04 16.07 -0.13
N PHE A 140 6.73 16.03 -1.42
CA PHE A 140 6.00 14.91 -2.01
C PHE A 140 6.80 13.61 -2.04
N ASN A 141 8.13 13.67 -2.10
CA ASN A 141 8.93 12.45 -2.04
C ASN A 141 8.74 11.68 -0.73
N ASN A 142 8.71 12.39 0.40
CA ASN A 142 8.41 11.77 1.69
C ASN A 142 6.91 11.55 1.89
N ALA A 143 6.05 12.45 1.38
CA ALA A 143 4.60 12.27 1.47
C ALA A 143 4.15 10.97 0.80
N PHE A 144 4.54 10.73 -0.45
CA PHE A 144 4.16 9.52 -1.18
C PHE A 144 4.86 8.28 -0.63
N TYR A 145 6.09 8.39 -0.13
CA TYR A 145 6.74 7.29 0.59
C TYR A 145 5.93 6.83 1.80
N TYR A 146 5.61 7.75 2.72
CA TYR A 146 4.82 7.39 3.91
C TYR A 146 3.36 7.07 3.59
N LEU A 147 2.82 7.58 2.47
CA LEU A 147 1.52 7.14 1.96
C LEU A 147 1.61 5.66 1.54
N GLY A 148 2.67 5.26 0.85
CA GLY A 148 2.96 3.85 0.53
C GLY A 148 2.98 2.97 1.78
N VAL A 149 3.74 3.37 2.80
CA VAL A 149 3.77 2.66 4.11
C VAL A 149 2.38 2.58 4.73
N SER A 150 1.60 3.66 4.67
CA SER A 150 0.22 3.66 5.18
C SER A 150 -0.72 2.74 4.39
N LEU A 151 -0.53 2.64 3.07
CA LEU A 151 -1.32 1.78 2.20
C LEU A 151 -0.99 0.30 2.45
N HIS A 152 0.24 -0.03 2.83
CA HIS A 152 0.60 -1.38 3.28
C HIS A 152 -0.27 -1.82 4.45
N TYR A 153 -0.22 -1.09 5.56
CA TYR A 153 -1.04 -1.39 6.74
C TYR A 153 -2.55 -1.37 6.45
N PHE A 154 -2.99 -0.52 5.52
CA PHE A 154 -4.40 -0.52 5.11
C PHE A 154 -4.75 -1.80 4.36
N THR A 155 -3.89 -2.25 3.45
CA THR A 155 -4.11 -3.49 2.68
C THR A 155 -3.95 -4.74 3.56
N ASP A 156 -3.11 -4.74 4.59
CA ASP A 156 -3.05 -5.80 5.61
C ASP A 156 -4.42 -6.06 6.24
N VAL A 157 -5.11 -5.01 6.69
CA VAL A 157 -6.39 -5.18 7.36
C VAL A 157 -7.53 -5.56 6.41
N THR A 158 -7.30 -5.53 5.09
CA THR A 158 -8.22 -6.14 4.12
C THR A 158 -8.04 -7.66 4.01
N GLN A 159 -6.98 -8.21 4.60
CA GLN A 159 -6.68 -9.63 4.65
C GLN A 159 -7.39 -10.27 5.89
N PRO A 160 -8.25 -11.30 5.72
CA PRO A 160 -9.08 -11.81 6.82
C PRO A 160 -8.31 -12.38 8.03
N LEU A 161 -7.16 -13.03 7.81
CA LEU A 161 -6.29 -13.57 8.87
C LEU A 161 -5.61 -12.45 9.66
N HIS A 162 -5.16 -11.36 9.00
CA HIS A 162 -4.61 -10.17 9.65
C HIS A 162 -5.65 -9.43 10.49
N ALA A 163 -6.87 -9.32 9.96
CA ALA A 163 -8.04 -8.79 10.65
C ALA A 163 -8.55 -9.68 11.81
N SER A 164 -7.96 -10.87 11.97
CA SER A 164 -8.38 -11.88 12.95
C SER A 164 -7.24 -12.42 13.81
N ASN A 165 -6.06 -11.78 13.76
CA ASN A 165 -4.88 -12.18 14.55
C ASN A 165 -4.38 -13.61 14.30
N ILE A 166 -4.62 -14.17 13.11
CA ILE A 166 -4.17 -15.51 12.73
C ILE A 166 -2.82 -15.39 12.04
N SER A 167 -1.75 -15.49 12.82
CA SER A 167 -0.37 -15.47 12.29
C SER A 167 0.04 -16.80 11.66
N ASN A 168 1.18 -16.82 10.97
CA ASN A 168 1.77 -18.05 10.44
C ASN A 168 2.17 -19.08 11.52
N LEU A 169 2.23 -18.68 12.79
CA LEU A 169 2.51 -19.53 13.93
C LEU A 169 1.23 -20.00 14.66
N ASP A 170 0.04 -19.73 14.11
CA ASP A 170 -1.21 -20.20 14.71
C ASP A 170 -1.22 -21.72 14.89
N HIS A 171 -1.56 -22.18 16.09
CA HIS A 171 -1.45 -23.58 16.49
C HIS A 171 -2.42 -24.50 15.74
N ASN A 172 -3.52 -23.97 15.17
CA ASN A 172 -4.50 -24.78 14.46
C ASN A 172 -4.02 -25.17 13.05
N ALA A 173 -3.23 -24.30 12.40
CA ALA A 173 -2.67 -24.57 11.08
C ALA A 173 -1.33 -23.81 10.86
N PRO A 174 -0.23 -24.23 11.52
CA PRO A 174 1.07 -23.60 11.34
C PRO A 174 1.52 -23.63 9.87
N GLY A 175 1.99 -22.49 9.34
CA GLY A 175 2.40 -22.38 7.94
C GLY A 175 1.27 -22.17 6.93
N TYR A 176 0.00 -22.17 7.36
CA TYR A 176 -1.13 -21.93 6.46
C TYR A 176 -1.13 -20.50 5.92
N HIS A 177 -0.93 -19.53 6.81
CA HIS A 177 -0.97 -18.10 6.50
C HIS A 177 -0.08 -17.75 5.31
N SER A 178 1.22 -18.07 5.38
CA SER A 178 2.15 -17.76 4.28
C SER A 178 1.80 -18.53 3.00
N LYS A 179 1.29 -19.76 3.09
CA LYS A 179 0.87 -20.54 1.91
C LYS A 179 -0.42 -20.00 1.29
N PHE A 180 -1.30 -19.43 2.09
CA PHE A 180 -2.53 -18.78 1.64
C PHE A 180 -2.20 -17.51 0.86
N GLU A 181 -1.30 -16.65 1.36
CA GLU A 181 -0.84 -15.45 0.63
C GLU A 181 -0.14 -15.78 -0.68
N ASN A 182 0.80 -16.73 -0.66
CA ASN A 182 1.44 -17.22 -1.89
C ASN A 182 0.42 -17.77 -2.90
N TYR A 183 -0.66 -18.40 -2.41
CA TYR A 183 -1.73 -18.86 -3.30
C TYR A 183 -2.56 -17.70 -3.85
N ALA A 184 -2.90 -16.70 -3.03
CA ALA A 184 -3.60 -15.50 -3.46
C ALA A 184 -2.83 -14.76 -4.56
N GLU A 185 -1.53 -14.55 -4.38
CA GLU A 185 -0.64 -13.97 -5.41
C GLU A 185 -0.75 -14.75 -6.73
N SER A 186 -0.69 -16.09 -6.67
CA SER A 186 -0.73 -16.95 -7.85
C SER A 186 -2.06 -16.90 -8.64
N ILE A 187 -3.13 -16.38 -8.04
CA ILE A 187 -4.46 -16.31 -8.65
C ILE A 187 -4.97 -14.88 -8.84
N GLN A 188 -4.31 -13.86 -8.30
CA GLN A 188 -4.83 -12.48 -8.23
C GLN A 188 -5.19 -11.91 -9.62
N SER A 189 -4.44 -12.27 -10.66
CA SER A 189 -4.74 -11.88 -12.06
C SER A 189 -6.06 -12.46 -12.61
N GLN A 190 -6.65 -13.44 -11.94
CA GLN A 190 -7.96 -14.02 -12.27
C GLN A 190 -9.11 -13.26 -11.62
N MET A 191 -8.81 -12.26 -10.78
CA MET A 191 -9.82 -11.41 -10.16
C MET A 191 -10.59 -10.64 -11.24
N THR A 192 -11.91 -10.56 -11.08
CA THR A 192 -12.70 -9.71 -11.97
C THR A 192 -12.38 -8.26 -11.68
N VAL A 193 -12.06 -7.48 -12.72
CA VAL A 193 -11.80 -6.04 -12.60
C VAL A 193 -13.03 -5.38 -11.95
N PRO A 194 -12.85 -4.58 -10.89
CA PRO A 194 -13.97 -3.89 -10.27
C PRO A 194 -14.64 -2.93 -11.25
N ASP A 195 -15.96 -2.74 -11.13
CA ASP A 195 -16.62 -1.60 -11.78
C ASP A 195 -16.08 -0.29 -11.18
N SER A 196 -16.35 0.86 -11.82
CA SER A 196 -15.81 2.17 -11.41
C SER A 196 -16.28 2.69 -10.04
N GLY A 197 -17.00 1.87 -9.26
CA GLY A 197 -17.46 2.19 -7.92
C GLY A 197 -16.31 2.27 -6.91
N LEU A 198 -16.01 3.49 -6.47
CA LEU A 198 -15.25 3.70 -5.24
C LEU A 198 -16.11 3.41 -4.02
N TYR A 199 -15.47 2.85 -3.00
CA TYR A 199 -16.11 2.55 -1.74
C TYR A 199 -15.88 3.69 -0.74
N ASN A 200 -16.92 4.52 -0.54
CA ASN A 200 -16.93 5.57 0.49
C ASN A 200 -17.79 5.08 1.68
N TRP A 201 -17.27 4.08 2.41
CA TRP A 201 -17.99 3.35 3.47
C TRP A 201 -18.42 4.25 4.62
N ILE A 202 -17.62 5.28 4.91
CA ILE A 202 -17.81 6.15 6.06
C ILE A 202 -17.59 7.61 5.67
N SER A 203 -18.50 8.48 6.12
CA SER A 203 -18.32 9.94 6.01
C SER A 203 -17.35 10.43 7.10
N SER A 204 -16.12 9.92 7.06
CA SER A 204 -15.05 10.22 8.00
C SER A 204 -13.77 10.57 7.26
N THR A 205 -13.02 11.51 7.80
CA THR A 205 -11.63 11.82 7.40
C THR A 205 -10.60 11.30 8.39
N ASP A 206 -11.03 10.49 9.37
CA ASP A 206 -10.16 9.83 10.33
C ASP A 206 -9.61 8.52 9.74
N PRO A 207 -8.28 8.41 9.51
CA PRO A 207 -7.69 7.19 8.96
C PRO A 207 -7.88 5.97 9.86
N GLU A 208 -7.93 6.12 11.19
CA GLU A 208 -8.16 4.98 12.08
C GLU A 208 -9.55 4.37 11.89
N ALA A 209 -10.57 5.20 11.67
CA ALA A 209 -11.93 4.74 11.40
C ALA A 209 -12.01 3.95 10.08
N TRP A 210 -11.27 4.39 9.06
CA TRP A 210 -11.19 3.69 7.78
C TRP A 210 -10.51 2.32 7.92
N ILE A 211 -9.35 2.28 8.58
CA ILE A 211 -8.60 1.03 8.81
C ILE A 211 -9.44 0.07 9.67
N HIS A 212 -10.13 0.58 10.69
CA HIS A 212 -11.03 -0.25 11.50
C HIS A 212 -12.18 -0.84 10.67
N GLN A 213 -12.82 -0.03 9.82
CA GLN A 213 -13.93 -0.49 9.00
C GLN A 213 -13.49 -1.56 7.98
N ALA A 214 -12.33 -1.39 7.35
CA ALA A 214 -11.74 -2.40 6.46
C ALA A 214 -11.49 -3.71 7.20
N ALA A 215 -10.93 -3.66 8.41
CA ALA A 215 -10.74 -4.83 9.26
C ALA A 215 -12.06 -5.54 9.60
N VAL A 216 -13.12 -4.79 9.93
CA VAL A 216 -14.46 -5.36 10.18
C VAL A 216 -14.98 -6.11 8.94
N GLN A 217 -14.82 -5.55 7.75
CA GLN A 217 -15.22 -6.21 6.50
C GLN A 217 -14.41 -7.48 6.25
N ALA A 218 -13.08 -7.40 6.30
CA ALA A 218 -12.21 -8.55 6.07
C ALA A 218 -12.45 -9.68 7.08
N LYS A 219 -12.63 -9.34 8.37
CA LYS A 219 -12.95 -10.33 9.41
C LYS A 219 -14.27 -11.07 9.13
N SER A 220 -15.25 -10.41 8.52
CA SER A 220 -16.52 -11.05 8.16
C SER A 220 -16.35 -12.17 7.10
N VAL A 221 -15.27 -12.12 6.32
CA VAL A 221 -14.92 -13.12 5.29
C VAL A 221 -14.15 -14.31 5.90
N LEU A 222 -13.61 -14.18 7.12
CA LEU A 222 -12.78 -15.20 7.77
C LEU A 222 -13.36 -16.63 7.68
N PRO A 223 -14.65 -16.90 7.97
CA PRO A 223 -15.18 -18.27 7.93
C PRO A 223 -15.10 -18.94 6.56
N GLN A 224 -14.94 -18.17 5.48
CA GLN A 224 -14.83 -18.67 4.10
C GLN A 224 -13.39 -19.04 3.72
N VAL A 225 -12.39 -18.52 4.44
CA VAL A 225 -10.96 -18.77 4.17
C VAL A 225 -10.24 -19.50 5.31
N TRP A 226 -10.90 -19.62 6.47
CA TRP A 226 -10.39 -20.30 7.65
C TRP A 226 -11.53 -21.01 8.39
N ASN A 227 -11.62 -22.32 8.23
CA ASN A 227 -12.59 -23.19 8.92
C ASN A 227 -12.07 -24.63 9.02
N ASP A 228 -12.76 -25.48 9.78
CA ASP A 228 -12.35 -26.86 10.06
C ASP A 228 -12.08 -27.69 8.79
N THR A 229 -12.88 -27.50 7.73
CA THR A 229 -12.71 -28.22 6.45
C THR A 229 -11.41 -27.81 5.78
N ILE A 230 -11.17 -26.50 5.65
CA ILE A 230 -9.96 -25.96 5.03
C ILE A 230 -8.72 -26.38 5.82
N ILE A 231 -8.76 -26.24 7.15
CA ILE A 231 -7.65 -26.64 8.04
C ILE A 231 -7.38 -28.14 7.91
N ASN A 232 -8.43 -28.97 7.85
CA ASN A 232 -8.26 -30.40 7.66
C ASN A 232 -7.62 -30.75 6.30
N TYR A 233 -8.06 -30.12 5.21
CA TYR A 233 -7.42 -30.28 3.90
C TYR A 233 -5.97 -29.79 3.91
N PHE A 234 -5.68 -28.69 4.59
CA PHE A 234 -4.32 -28.18 4.72
C PHE A 234 -3.38 -29.16 5.42
N TRP A 235 -3.81 -29.76 6.54
CA TRP A 235 -3.02 -30.80 7.23
C TRP A 235 -2.75 -32.02 6.33
N GLN A 236 -3.74 -32.46 5.55
CA GLN A 236 -3.58 -33.59 4.65
C GLN A 236 -2.73 -33.25 3.41
N ALA A 237 -2.64 -31.97 3.04
CA ALA A 237 -1.82 -31.50 1.93
C ALA A 237 -0.32 -31.75 2.14
N ALA A 238 0.14 -31.90 3.39
CA ALA A 238 1.51 -32.28 3.72
C ALA A 238 1.93 -33.64 3.11
N TYR A 239 0.97 -34.50 2.80
CA TYR A 239 1.21 -35.85 2.27
C TYR A 239 0.50 -36.13 0.94
N SER A 240 -0.27 -35.18 0.40
CA SER A 240 -1.12 -35.40 -0.76
C SER A 240 -1.42 -34.14 -1.57
N ASN A 241 -1.03 -34.18 -2.85
CA ASN A 241 -1.36 -33.12 -3.80
C ASN A 241 -2.88 -32.95 -4.01
N TYR A 242 -3.67 -34.01 -3.81
CA TYR A 242 -5.13 -33.91 -3.90
C TYR A 242 -5.66 -32.92 -2.87
N TYR A 243 -5.25 -33.03 -1.61
CA TYR A 243 -5.70 -32.13 -0.55
C TYR A 243 -5.10 -30.73 -0.67
N SER A 244 -3.91 -30.60 -1.26
CA SER A 244 -3.35 -29.31 -1.68
C SER A 244 -4.28 -28.58 -2.65
N THR A 245 -4.86 -29.30 -3.61
CA THR A 245 -5.87 -28.74 -4.53
C THR A 245 -7.19 -28.44 -3.82
N MET A 246 -7.62 -29.28 -2.87
CA MET A 246 -8.90 -29.09 -2.19
C MET A 246 -8.94 -27.80 -1.37
N TRP A 247 -7.97 -27.54 -0.48
CA TRP A 247 -8.00 -26.31 0.31
C TRP A 247 -7.90 -25.05 -0.58
N LYS A 248 -7.10 -25.11 -1.66
CA LYS A 248 -6.99 -24.03 -2.65
C LYS A 248 -8.33 -23.76 -3.35
N ASN A 249 -9.05 -24.80 -3.74
CA ASN A 249 -10.36 -24.66 -4.37
C ASN A 249 -11.40 -24.01 -3.44
N GLU A 250 -11.40 -24.37 -2.16
CA GLU A 250 -12.32 -23.79 -1.17
C GLU A 250 -12.11 -22.27 -1.03
N VAL A 251 -10.84 -21.84 -0.95
CA VAL A 251 -10.54 -20.42 -0.69
C VAL A 251 -10.49 -19.55 -1.95
N LYS A 252 -10.41 -20.15 -3.15
CA LYS A 252 -10.23 -19.42 -4.40
C LYS A 252 -11.23 -18.29 -4.61
N ILE A 253 -12.53 -18.59 -4.57
CA ILE A 253 -13.58 -17.59 -4.84
C ILE A 253 -13.64 -16.52 -3.74
N PRO A 254 -13.67 -16.88 -2.44
CA PRO A 254 -13.57 -15.90 -1.36
C PRO A 254 -12.36 -14.97 -1.48
N THR A 255 -11.17 -15.50 -1.81
CA THR A 255 -9.96 -14.70 -2.01
C THR A 255 -10.12 -13.70 -3.16
N LEU A 256 -10.61 -14.13 -4.34
CA LEU A 256 -10.79 -13.21 -5.48
C LEU A 256 -11.82 -12.11 -5.18
N VAL A 257 -12.88 -12.42 -4.42
CA VAL A 257 -13.86 -11.42 -3.98
C VAL A 257 -13.23 -10.44 -2.99
N GLN A 258 -12.42 -10.95 -2.05
CA GLN A 258 -11.73 -10.10 -1.07
C GLN A 258 -10.68 -9.18 -1.71
N LEU A 259 -9.96 -9.64 -2.73
CA LEU A 259 -9.04 -8.78 -3.48
C LEU A 259 -9.78 -7.65 -4.20
N ASN A 260 -10.94 -7.93 -4.81
CA ASN A 260 -11.75 -6.90 -5.47
C ASN A 260 -12.25 -5.86 -4.46
N GLN A 261 -12.67 -6.34 -3.28
CA GLN A 261 -13.09 -5.52 -2.16
C GLN A 261 -11.94 -4.62 -1.68
N ALA A 262 -10.74 -5.20 -1.51
CA ALA A 262 -9.55 -4.49 -1.07
C ALA A 262 -9.12 -3.37 -2.04
N GLU A 263 -9.18 -3.58 -3.35
CA GLU A 263 -8.90 -2.54 -4.35
C GLU A 263 -9.85 -1.34 -4.20
N ARG A 264 -11.15 -1.60 -4.05
CA ARG A 264 -12.15 -0.53 -3.94
C ARG A 264 -12.03 0.23 -2.63
N GLU A 265 -11.78 -0.45 -1.53
CA GLU A 265 -11.54 0.15 -0.21
C GLU A 265 -10.27 1.00 -0.21
N THR A 266 -9.19 0.47 -0.78
CA THR A 266 -7.90 1.16 -0.89
C THR A 266 -8.01 2.40 -1.78
N ALA A 267 -8.75 2.32 -2.89
CA ALA A 267 -9.05 3.47 -3.72
C ALA A 267 -9.83 4.56 -2.97
N GLY A 268 -10.80 4.17 -2.13
CA GLY A 268 -11.50 5.10 -1.22
C GLY A 268 -10.59 5.73 -0.17
N PHE A 269 -9.64 4.96 0.38
CA PHE A 269 -8.67 5.45 1.36
C PHE A 269 -7.67 6.44 0.74
N ILE A 270 -7.22 6.19 -0.49
CA ILE A 270 -6.41 7.13 -1.28
C ILE A 270 -7.22 8.40 -1.57
N ASP A 271 -8.47 8.29 -2.03
CA ASP A 271 -9.36 9.46 -2.23
C ASP A 271 -9.51 10.27 -0.93
N MET A 272 -9.67 9.60 0.21
CA MET A 272 -9.75 10.24 1.53
C MET A 272 -8.46 11.01 1.87
N PHE A 273 -7.28 10.47 1.58
CA PHE A 273 -6.00 11.21 1.69
C PHE A 273 -6.03 12.51 0.91
N PHE A 274 -6.50 12.48 -0.34
CA PHE A 274 -6.57 13.67 -1.17
C PHE A 274 -7.69 14.63 -0.78
N ARG A 275 -8.80 14.15 -0.22
CA ARG A 275 -9.82 15.03 0.39
C ARG A 275 -9.30 15.77 1.62
N VAL A 276 -8.45 15.13 2.43
CA VAL A 276 -7.82 15.75 3.62
C VAL A 276 -6.75 16.77 3.23
N ASN A 277 -5.99 16.49 2.18
CA ASN A 277 -4.81 17.27 1.82
C ASN A 277 -5.01 18.26 0.67
N GLY A 278 -6.07 18.07 -0.13
CA GLY A 278 -6.31 18.80 -1.36
C GLY A 278 -5.53 18.23 -2.55
N VAL A 279 -6.11 18.36 -3.74
CA VAL A 279 -5.47 18.03 -5.02
C VAL A 279 -5.19 19.34 -5.75
N GLU A 280 -4.32 20.15 -5.16
CA GLU A 280 -3.98 21.42 -5.78
C GLU A 280 -2.89 21.14 -6.82
N MET A 281 -3.33 21.14 -8.08
CA MET A 281 -2.51 21.08 -9.29
C MET A 281 -2.49 22.46 -9.94
N PRO A 282 -1.87 23.47 -9.29
CA PRO A 282 -2.05 24.88 -9.62
C PRO A 282 -1.34 25.31 -10.90
N VAL A 283 -0.35 24.54 -11.36
CA VAL A 283 0.58 24.97 -12.39
C VAL A 283 0.47 24.06 -13.59
N THR A 284 0.46 24.62 -14.79
CA THR A 284 0.62 23.85 -16.02
C THR A 284 1.82 24.40 -16.78
N VAL A 285 2.81 23.56 -17.08
CA VAL A 285 3.99 23.91 -17.88
C VAL A 285 3.84 23.40 -19.29
N TYR A 286 4.38 24.13 -20.26
CA TYR A 286 4.23 23.86 -21.69
C TYR A 286 5.58 23.88 -22.41
N LYS A 287 5.75 23.00 -23.40
CA LYS A 287 6.97 22.92 -24.22
C LYS A 287 7.17 24.09 -25.17
N GLU A 288 6.09 24.78 -25.49
CA GLU A 288 6.08 25.88 -26.46
C GLU A 288 5.51 27.14 -25.81
N ASN A 289 5.69 28.27 -26.51
CA ASN A 289 5.19 29.56 -26.08
C ASN A 289 3.65 29.60 -26.21
N ALA A 290 3.02 30.60 -25.59
CA ALA A 290 1.58 30.84 -25.64
C ALA A 290 0.74 29.60 -25.25
N PHE A 291 1.24 28.81 -24.29
CA PHE A 291 0.54 27.67 -23.70
C PHE A 291 0.22 26.56 -24.71
N SER A 292 1.10 26.34 -25.70
CA SER A 292 0.95 25.30 -26.73
C SER A 292 1.92 24.12 -26.55
N GLY A 293 1.78 23.12 -27.42
CA GLY A 293 2.60 21.92 -27.40
C GLY A 293 2.25 20.95 -26.27
N ALA A 294 3.16 20.01 -26.01
CA ALA A 294 3.01 19.08 -24.88
C ALA A 294 3.02 19.87 -23.57
N SER A 295 2.21 19.42 -22.61
CA SER A 295 2.05 20.07 -21.31
C SER A 295 2.04 19.06 -20.17
N GLU A 296 2.36 19.55 -18.97
CA GLU A 296 2.30 18.80 -17.73
C GLU A 296 1.66 19.68 -16.66
N ILE A 297 0.72 19.08 -15.92
CA ILE A 297 0.11 19.74 -14.76
C ILE A 297 0.94 19.35 -13.54
N LEU A 298 1.31 20.35 -12.74
CA LEU A 298 2.16 20.22 -11.56
C LEU A 298 1.41 20.69 -10.31
N GLY A 299 1.59 19.93 -9.24
CA GLY A 299 1.18 20.24 -7.88
C GLY A 299 2.07 21.28 -7.21
N SER A 300 1.85 21.53 -5.92
CA SER A 300 2.87 22.20 -5.09
C SER A 300 4.15 21.36 -4.98
N GLY A 301 5.21 21.85 -4.35
CA GLY A 301 6.41 21.05 -4.07
C GLY A 301 7.57 21.29 -5.03
N ASN A 302 8.56 20.41 -4.95
CA ASN A 302 9.86 20.59 -5.61
C ASN A 302 10.09 19.53 -6.69
N TYR A 303 10.47 19.99 -7.88
CA TYR A 303 10.62 19.19 -9.08
C TYR A 303 12.05 19.39 -9.60
N ASP A 304 12.90 18.39 -9.45
CA ASP A 304 14.29 18.41 -9.94
C ASP A 304 14.39 17.70 -11.30
N TYR A 305 15.59 17.65 -11.85
CA TYR A 305 15.93 17.02 -13.13
C TYR A 305 15.25 15.66 -13.33
N ASP A 306 15.34 14.76 -12.35
CA ASP A 306 14.80 13.40 -12.46
C ASP A 306 13.26 13.39 -12.60
N GLN A 307 12.57 14.31 -11.91
CA GLN A 307 11.12 14.45 -12.05
C GLN A 307 10.76 15.06 -13.40
N LEU A 308 11.48 16.09 -13.85
CA LEU A 308 11.20 16.74 -15.12
C LEU A 308 11.45 15.80 -16.30
N VAL A 309 12.53 15.00 -16.30
CA VAL A 309 12.81 14.03 -17.39
C VAL A 309 11.72 12.95 -17.51
N LYS A 310 11.09 12.54 -16.40
CA LYS A 310 9.95 11.62 -16.40
C LYS A 310 8.64 12.27 -16.87
N GLY A 311 8.52 13.58 -16.69
CA GLY A 311 7.36 14.39 -17.07
C GLY A 311 7.58 15.16 -18.37
N ILE A 312 7.50 16.49 -18.29
CA ILE A 312 7.57 17.40 -19.43
C ILE A 312 8.92 17.32 -20.17
N GLY A 313 10.02 17.05 -19.48
CA GLY A 313 11.37 16.92 -20.02
C GLY A 313 12.29 18.06 -19.60
N ASN A 314 13.57 17.74 -19.37
CA ASN A 314 14.60 18.73 -19.02
C ASN A 314 14.78 19.75 -20.15
N ASP A 315 14.97 21.02 -19.81
CA ASP A 315 15.23 22.09 -20.79
C ASP A 315 14.16 22.16 -21.89
N THR A 316 12.89 21.91 -21.55
CA THR A 316 11.80 21.96 -22.53
C THR A 316 10.75 23.02 -22.26
N ILE A 317 10.69 23.60 -21.07
CA ILE A 317 9.60 24.51 -20.69
C ILE A 317 9.80 25.89 -21.33
N SER A 318 8.74 26.43 -21.93
CA SER A 318 8.74 27.78 -22.53
C SER A 318 7.54 28.66 -22.17
N SER A 319 6.45 28.09 -21.66
CA SER A 319 5.36 28.87 -21.06
C SER A 319 4.74 28.14 -19.88
N ILE A 320 4.06 28.89 -19.01
CA ILE A 320 3.55 28.38 -17.74
C ILE A 320 2.27 29.10 -17.32
N HIS A 321 1.24 28.33 -17.01
CA HIS A 321 0.03 28.79 -16.33
C HIS A 321 0.19 28.60 -14.82
N ILE A 322 -0.21 29.60 -14.03
CA ILE A 322 -0.12 29.58 -12.56
C ILE A 322 -1.46 30.01 -11.98
N SER A 323 -2.10 29.11 -11.24
CA SER A 323 -3.34 29.40 -10.52
C SER A 323 -3.12 30.49 -9.47
N PRO A 324 -4.13 31.33 -9.19
CA PRO A 324 -4.03 32.36 -8.15
C PRO A 324 -3.59 31.79 -6.80
N SER A 325 -2.82 32.58 -6.04
CA SER A 325 -2.24 32.20 -4.74
C SER A 325 -1.11 31.16 -4.81
N TYR A 326 -0.43 31.07 -5.95
CA TYR A 326 0.78 30.24 -6.11
C TYR A 326 1.96 31.05 -6.62
N GLN A 327 3.15 30.57 -6.25
CA GLN A 327 4.42 31.06 -6.73
C GLN A 327 5.24 29.90 -7.26
N VAL A 328 5.84 30.08 -8.44
CA VAL A 328 6.78 29.15 -9.05
C VAL A 328 8.17 29.78 -9.08
N THR A 329 9.18 29.08 -8.61
CA THR A 329 10.58 29.46 -8.79
C THR A 329 11.22 28.50 -9.77
N LEU A 330 11.67 28.99 -10.92
CA LEU A 330 12.38 28.21 -11.94
C LEU A 330 13.89 28.36 -11.74
N PHE A 331 14.63 27.31 -12.03
CA PHE A 331 16.09 27.24 -11.93
C PHE A 331 16.68 26.66 -13.21
N THR A 332 17.78 27.25 -13.69
CA THR A 332 18.44 26.77 -14.93
C THR A 332 19.18 25.45 -14.75
N ASP A 333 19.55 25.12 -13.52
CA ASP A 333 20.34 23.93 -13.22
C ASP A 333 19.55 22.99 -12.29
N ALA A 334 19.91 21.71 -12.31
CA ALA A 334 19.43 20.73 -11.34
C ALA A 334 19.80 21.11 -9.89
N ASN A 335 19.12 20.51 -8.92
CA ASN A 335 19.27 20.74 -7.49
C ASN A 335 18.95 22.19 -7.04
N TYR A 336 18.06 22.88 -7.78
CA TYR A 336 17.62 24.25 -7.49
C TYR A 336 18.79 25.26 -7.48
N LYS A 337 19.67 25.17 -8.49
CA LYS A 337 20.88 25.99 -8.66
C LYS A 337 20.83 26.79 -9.96
N GLY A 338 21.90 27.55 -10.21
CA GLY A 338 22.03 28.36 -11.43
C GLY A 338 21.24 29.66 -11.35
N ALA A 339 20.91 30.22 -12.52
CA ALA A 339 20.04 31.38 -12.60
C ALA A 339 18.62 31.00 -12.19
N SER A 340 17.91 31.89 -11.50
CA SER A 340 16.53 31.65 -11.09
C SER A 340 15.60 32.82 -11.38
N THR A 341 14.32 32.52 -11.56
CA THR A 341 13.24 33.50 -11.70
C THR A 341 12.02 33.07 -10.89
N VAL A 342 11.29 34.04 -10.35
CA VAL A 342 10.09 33.83 -9.53
C VAL A 342 8.88 34.36 -10.28
N LEU A 343 7.87 33.52 -10.43
CA LEU A 343 6.64 33.77 -11.19
C LEU A 343 5.43 33.58 -10.27
N THR A 344 4.46 34.50 -10.35
CA THR A 344 3.19 34.44 -9.58
C THR A 344 1.96 34.43 -10.46
N ASP A 345 2.15 34.64 -11.76
CA ASP A 345 1.11 34.80 -12.76
C ASP A 345 1.51 34.06 -14.04
N ASP A 346 0.56 33.89 -14.93
CA ASP A 346 0.77 33.25 -16.23
C ASP A 346 1.90 33.94 -17.03
N VAL A 347 2.80 33.15 -17.61
CA VAL A 347 3.86 33.63 -18.49
C VAL A 347 3.78 32.90 -19.81
N ASN A 348 3.45 33.64 -20.87
CA ASN A 348 3.30 33.11 -22.23
C ASN A 348 4.64 32.84 -22.95
N ASP A 349 5.74 33.39 -22.45
CA ASP A 349 7.09 33.23 -23.00
C ASP A 349 8.11 33.47 -21.88
N LEU A 350 8.89 32.44 -21.51
CA LEU A 350 9.89 32.52 -20.45
C LEU A 350 11.15 33.29 -20.87
N GLY A 351 11.25 33.73 -22.14
CA GLY A 351 12.35 34.52 -22.66
C GLY A 351 13.68 33.79 -22.50
N ASN A 352 14.60 34.37 -21.71
CA ASN A 352 15.92 33.77 -21.45
C ASN A 352 15.86 32.43 -20.70
N PHE A 353 14.71 32.09 -20.11
CA PHE A 353 14.49 30.79 -19.46
C PHE A 353 13.85 29.73 -20.39
N ASN A 354 13.48 30.10 -21.62
CA ASN A 354 12.95 29.13 -22.59
C ASN A 354 13.94 28.00 -22.81
N HIS A 355 13.47 26.76 -22.66
CA HIS A 355 14.30 25.57 -22.86
C HIS A 355 15.57 25.57 -22.00
N GLN A 356 15.51 26.17 -20.80
CA GLN A 356 16.64 26.19 -19.86
C GLN A 356 16.26 25.68 -18.46
N VAL A 357 14.98 25.36 -18.20
CA VAL A 357 14.55 24.96 -16.85
C VAL A 357 14.95 23.51 -16.58
N SER A 358 15.80 23.32 -15.57
CA SER A 358 16.25 22.00 -15.09
C SER A 358 15.77 21.66 -13.67
N SER A 359 15.24 22.62 -12.91
CA SER A 359 14.48 22.35 -11.68
C SER A 359 13.51 23.49 -11.35
N LEU A 360 12.44 23.21 -10.59
CA LEU A 360 11.46 24.21 -10.16
C LEU A 360 10.86 23.92 -8.79
N LYS A 361 10.37 24.97 -8.13
CA LYS A 361 9.64 24.89 -6.85
C LYS A 361 8.29 25.58 -6.98
N ILE A 362 7.23 24.94 -6.52
CA ILE A 362 5.86 25.46 -6.54
C ILE A 362 5.38 25.55 -5.10
N VAL A 363 5.00 26.74 -4.65
CA VAL A 363 4.51 26.94 -3.29
C VAL A 363 3.22 27.73 -3.30
N LYS A 364 2.30 27.35 -2.42
CA LYS A 364 1.12 28.17 -2.13
C LYS A 364 1.54 29.39 -1.34
N ILE A 365 1.16 30.57 -1.82
CA ILE A 365 1.40 31.84 -1.14
C ILE A 365 0.09 32.36 -0.57
N SER A 366 0.17 33.13 0.53
CA SER A 366 -1.00 33.89 0.99
C SER A 366 -1.35 34.91 -0.09
N ALA A 367 -2.64 35.03 -0.44
CA ALA A 367 -3.08 36.05 -1.38
C ALA A 367 -2.54 37.42 -0.94
N LEU A 368 -1.85 38.12 -1.83
CA LEU A 368 -1.51 39.53 -1.62
C LEU A 368 -2.84 40.28 -1.45
N LYS A 369 -3.04 40.86 -0.26
CA LYS A 369 -4.22 41.67 0.05
C LYS A 369 -4.33 42.90 -0.83
#